data_AF-A0AAV0MAM6-F1
#
_entry.id   AF-A0AAV0MAM6-F1
#
_cell.length_a   1.000
_cell.length_b   1.000
_cell.length_c   1.000
_cell.angle_alpha   90.00
_cell.angle_beta   90.00
_cell.angle_gamma   90.00
#
_symmetry.space_group_name_H-M   'P 1'
#
loop_
_entity.id
_entity.type
_entity.pdbx_description
1 polymer ?
#
loop_
_entity_poly.entity_id
_entity_poly.type
_entity_poly.pdbx_seq_one_letter_code
_entity_poly.pdbx_strand_id
1 'polypeptide(L)' 'MIRAKKSTVLTLAEKCKNVLASNWQGHLHTIKADAKGSKEDVYSSKVKYIMKKGRPFIWVQD' A
#
# COMPACT_ATOMS: atom_id res chain seq x y z
N MET A 1 35.80 6.84 -25.22
CA MET A 1 35.19 5.79 -24.36
C MET A 1 33.83 6.28 -23.89
N ILE A 2 32.75 5.70 -24.39
CA ILE A 2 31.39 6.00 -23.91
C ILE A 2 31.27 5.31 -22.54
N ARG A 3 31.17 6.10 -21.47
CA ARG A 3 30.79 5.57 -20.15
C ARG A 3 29.38 5.03 -20.30
N ALA A 4 29.24 3.71 -20.40
CA ALA A 4 27.95 3.06 -20.26
C ALA A 4 27.34 3.54 -18.93
N LYS A 5 26.27 4.35 -19.01
CA LYS A 5 25.48 4.71 -17.83
C LYS A 5 25.00 3.38 -17.23
N LYS A 6 25.57 2.97 -16.09
CA LYS A 6 24.99 1.90 -15.28
C LYS A 6 23.53 2.31 -15.07
N SER A 7 22.61 1.56 -15.66
CA SER A 7 21.19 1.65 -15.33
C SER A 7 21.11 1.55 -13.82
N THR A 8 20.80 2.64 -13.14
CA THR A 8 20.57 2.65 -11.70
C THR A 8 19.28 1.88 -11.49
N VAL A 9 19.39 0.56 -11.36
CA VAL A 9 18.29 -0.31 -10.97
C VAL A 9 17.78 0.24 -9.65
N LEU A 10 16.52 0.69 -9.65
CA LEU A 10 15.85 1.16 -8.44
C LEU A 10 16.02 0.12 -7.33
N THR A 11 16.29 0.61 -6.13
CA THR A 11 16.24 -0.22 -4.93
C THR A 11 14.85 -0.84 -4.77
N LEU A 12 14.74 -1.92 -3.99
CA LEU A 12 13.45 -2.54 -3.69
C LEU A 12 12.47 -1.52 -3.08
N ALA A 13 12.95 -0.68 -2.16
CA ALA A 13 12.14 0.34 -1.52
C ALA A 13 11.58 1.37 -2.51
N GLU A 14 12.40 1.82 -3.47
CA GLU A 14 11.96 2.73 -4.53
C GLU A 14 10.95 2.08 -5.46
N LYS A 15 11.15 0.80 -5.81
CA LYS A 15 10.17 0.03 -6.58
C LYS A 15 8.82 -0.06 -5.87
N CYS A 16 8.81 -0.42 -4.58
CA CYS A 16 7.58 -0.50 -3.78
C CYS A 16 6.88 0.86 -3.67
N LYS A 17 7.63 1.94 -3.43
CA LYS A 17 7.08 3.30 -3.36
C LYS A 17 6.42 3.69 -4.68
N ASN A 18 7.07 3.40 -5.81
CA ASN A 18 6.53 3.71 -7.14
C ASN A 18 5.24 2.94 -7.42
N VAL A 19 5.17 1.65 -7.05
CA VAL A 19 3.95 0.84 -7.21
C VAL A 19 2.80 1.38 -6.37
N LEU A 20 3.05 1.70 -5.09
CA LEU A 20 2.04 2.26 -4.19
C LEU A 20 1.58 3.66 -4.61
N ALA A 21 2.47 4.51 -5.12
CA ALA A 21 2.14 5.86 -5.56
C ALA A 21 1.43 5.91 -6.92
N SER A 22 1.59 4.89 -7.76
CA SER A 22 0.95 4.80 -9.09
C SER A 22 -0.47 4.24 -9.05
N ASN A 23 -1.00 3.93 -7.86
CA ASN A 23 -2.34 3.39 -7.66
C ASN A 23 -3.09 4.23 -6.61
N TRP A 24 -4.41 4.16 -6.64
CA TRP A 24 -5.30 4.88 -5.72
C TRP A 24 -6.38 3.96 -5.13
N GLN A 25 -6.37 2.66 -5.47
CA GLN A 25 -7.27 1.64 -4.93
C GLN A 25 -6.47 0.47 -4.37
N GLY A 26 -6.93 -0.11 -3.26
CA GLY A 26 -6.30 -1.25 -2.61
C GLY A 26 -7.29 -2.09 -1.82
N HIS A 27 -6.82 -3.23 -1.31
CA HIS A 27 -7.58 -4.04 -0.36
C HIS A 27 -7.07 -3.78 1.05
N LEU A 28 -7.96 -3.36 1.95
CA LEU A 28 -7.69 -3.19 3.37
C LEU A 28 -8.21 -4.43 4.10
N HIS A 29 -7.27 -5.15 4.72
CA HIS A 29 -7.55 -6.28 5.59
C HIS A 29 -7.63 -5.80 7.04
N THR A 30 -8.71 -6.13 7.72
CA THR A 30 -8.97 -5.77 9.12
C THR A 30 -9.43 -6.99 9.89
N ILE A 31 -9.26 -6.96 11.22
CA ILE A 31 -9.88 -7.94 12.12
C ILE A 31 -11.21 -7.33 12.57
N LYS A 32 -12.30 -8.08 12.47
CA LYS A 32 -13.60 -7.59 12.94
C LYS A 32 -13.56 -7.34 14.45
N ALA A 33 -13.94 -6.13 14.85
CA ALA A 33 -14.17 -5.81 16.25
C ALA A 33 -15.58 -6.26 16.65
N ASP A 34 -15.85 -7.56 16.67
CA ASP A 34 -17.08 -8.03 17.30
C ASP A 34 -16.91 -8.08 18.82
N ALA A 35 -18.00 -7.85 19.56
CA ALA A 35 -18.00 -7.89 21.02
C ALA A 35 -17.65 -9.28 21.61
N LYS A 36 -17.52 -10.30 20.75
CA LYS A 36 -17.29 -11.71 21.12
C LYS A 36 -15.87 -12.20 20.84
N GLY A 37 -15.00 -11.37 20.25
CA GLY A 37 -13.58 -11.71 20.10
C GLY A 37 -13.30 -12.70 18.98
N SER A 38 -13.95 -12.55 17.82
CA SER A 38 -13.56 -13.14 16.54
C SER A 38 -12.18 -12.60 16.11
N LYS A 39 -11.14 -12.99 16.85
CA LYS A 39 -9.76 -12.58 16.64
C LYS A 39 -9.15 -13.17 15.36
N GLU A 40 -9.91 -13.96 14.61
CA GLU A 40 -9.41 -14.78 13.50
C GLU A 40 -10.06 -14.44 12.15
N ASP A 41 -11.19 -13.72 12.12
CA ASP A 41 -11.87 -13.40 10.87
C ASP A 41 -11.26 -12.15 10.22
N VAL A 42 -10.41 -12.38 9.22
CA VAL A 42 -9.87 -11.33 8.35
C VAL A 42 -10.95 -10.84 7.40
N TYR A 43 -11.42 -9.61 7.60
CA TYR A 43 -12.32 -8.93 6.69
C TYR A 43 -11.53 -8.13 5.65
N SER A 44 -11.81 -8.35 4.36
CA SER A 44 -11.18 -7.65 3.24
C SER A 44 -12.14 -6.68 2.58
N SER A 45 -11.73 -5.43 2.44
CA SER A 45 -12.54 -4.35 1.85
C SER A 45 -11.76 -3.63 0.76
N LYS A 46 -12.42 -3.22 -0.32
CA LYS A 46 -11.82 -2.34 -1.33
C LYS A 46 -11.86 -0.91 -0.80
N VAL A 47 -10.71 -0.25 -0.74
CA VAL A 47 -10.58 1.12 -0.27
C VAL A 47 -9.87 1.98 -1.31
N LYS A 48 -10.15 3.28 -1.27
CA LYS A 48 -9.38 4.29 -1.98
C LYS A 48 -8.31 4.85 -1.04
N TYR A 49 -7.11 5.09 -1.54
CA TYR A 49 -6.03 5.64 -0.74
C TYR A 49 -5.13 6.60 -1.53
N ILE A 50 -4.35 7.40 -0.80
CA ILE A 50 -3.25 8.18 -1.34
C ILE A 50 -1.99 7.96 -0.49
N MET A 51 -0.81 8.09 -1.09
CA MET A 51 0.47 8.03 -0.37
C MET A 51 1.00 9.42 -0.05
N LYS A 52 1.25 9.72 1.22
CA LYS A 52 1.86 10.99 1.66
C LYS A 52 3.04 10.71 2.58
N LYS A 53 4.23 11.17 2.21
CA LYS A 53 5.50 10.93 2.94
C LYS A 53 5.72 9.44 3.30
N GLY A 54 5.36 8.53 2.39
CA GLY A 54 5.50 7.08 2.58
C GLY A 54 4.39 6.42 3.41
N ARG A 55 3.37 7.16 3.85
CA ARG A 55 2.24 6.64 4.62
C ARG A 55 0.95 6.65 3.78
N PRO A 56 0.17 5.56 3.76
CA PRO A 56 -1.14 5.55 3.12
C PRO A 56 -2.16 6.30 3.97
N PHE A 57 -2.95 7.17 3.32
CA PHE A 57 -4.14 7.79 3.87
C PHE A 57 -5.33 7.16 3.16
N ILE A 58 -6.25 6.59 3.92
CA ILE A 58 -7.37 5.79 3.41
C ILE A 58 -8.65 6.62 3.50
N TRP A 59 -9.46 6.62 2.43
CA TRP A 59 -10.80 7.17 2.47
C TRP A 59 -11.76 6.14 3.03
N VAL A 60 -12.32 6.42 4.20
CA VAL A 60 -13.34 5.60 4.85
C VAL A 60 -14.70 6.25 4.58
N GLN A 61 -15.67 5.48 4.12
CA GLN A 61 -17.06 5.93 4.02
C GLN A 61 -17.77 5.56 5.33
N ASP A 62 -18.62 6.47 5.81
CA ASP A 62 -19.49 6.26 6.98
C ASP A 62 -20.60 5.23 6.68
#